data_AF-A0A3D3LVH8-F1
#
_entry.id   AF-A0A3D3LVH8-F1
#
_cell.length_a   1.000
_cell.length_b   1.000
_cell.length_c   1.000
_cell.angle_alpha   90.00
_cell.angle_beta   90.00
_cell.angle_gamma   90.00
#
_symmetry.space_group_name_H-M   'P 1'
#
loop_
_entity.id
_entity.type
_entity.pdbx_description
1 polymer ?
#
loop_
_entity_poly.entity_id
_entity_poly.type
_entity_poly.pdbx_seq_one_letter_code
_entity_poly.pdbx_strand_id
1 'polypeptide(L)'
;MDEDGSMFENRKEIRAPHGNNEPSSAPLAEMKVSEEQVQRDYKNLIAELDQESFSQETEPLNFAPSLGSTLYVEALRARFEGVKENLGREILSGMCTVEQAYTYLENMEISLLLEQELFLTVTS
;
A
#
# COMPACT_ATOMS: atom_id res chain seq x y z
N MET A 1 34.51 -27.69 77.81
CA MET A 1 35.76 -28.37 77.40
C MET A 1 35.43 -29.86 77.37
N ASP A 2 34.53 -30.27 76.50
CA ASP A 2 34.67 -30.37 75.03
C ASP A 2 35.77 -31.37 74.69
N GLU A 3 35.40 -32.50 74.10
CA GLU A 3 35.85 -32.87 72.74
C GLU A 3 34.83 -33.83 72.12
N ASP A 4 34.42 -33.44 70.92
CA ASP A 4 33.43 -34.06 70.06
C ASP A 4 34.17 -34.73 68.89
N GLY A 5 33.51 -35.68 68.23
CA GLY A 5 33.78 -35.94 66.81
C GLY A 5 34.69 -37.11 66.45
N SER A 6 34.09 -38.30 66.39
CA SER A 6 34.51 -39.32 65.41
C SER A 6 33.31 -40.14 64.96
N MET A 7 32.97 -40.05 63.68
CA MET A 7 32.95 -41.18 62.75
C MET A 7 31.98 -40.97 61.59
N PHE A 8 32.59 -40.94 60.40
CA PHE A 8 32.20 -41.63 59.16
C PHE A 8 30.77 -41.47 58.60
N GLU A 9 30.76 -40.86 57.41
CA GLU A 9 30.17 -41.38 56.17
C GLU A 9 28.75 -41.98 56.23
N ASN A 10 27.81 -41.34 55.52
CA ASN A 10 27.42 -41.83 54.19
C ASN A 10 26.27 -40.98 53.62
N ARG A 11 26.41 -40.66 52.33
CA ARG A 11 25.37 -40.07 51.47
C ARG A 11 24.01 -40.73 51.71
N LYS A 12 23.02 -39.92 52.06
CA LYS A 12 21.61 -40.22 51.76
C LYS A 12 21.04 -39.09 50.92
N GLU A 13 20.46 -39.50 49.79
CA GLU A 13 19.81 -38.70 48.77
C GLU A 13 18.85 -37.67 49.36
N ILE A 14 18.95 -36.43 48.85
CA ILE A 14 17.92 -35.42 49.05
C ILE A 14 16.70 -35.86 48.25
N ARG A 15 15.75 -36.52 48.90
CA ARG A 15 14.44 -36.83 48.31
C ARG A 15 13.58 -35.57 48.43
N ALA A 16 13.40 -34.87 47.32
CA ALA A 16 12.45 -33.76 47.22
C ALA A 16 11.03 -34.24 47.59
N PRO A 17 10.26 -33.50 48.39
CA PRO A 17 8.85 -33.80 48.55
C PRO A 17 8.14 -33.49 47.22
N HIS A 18 7.65 -34.53 46.55
CA HIS A 18 6.66 -34.40 45.49
C HIS A 18 5.37 -33.80 46.08
N GLY A 19 5.29 -32.47 46.05
CA GLY A 19 4.02 -31.78 46.06
C GLY A 19 3.37 -32.00 44.69
N ASN A 20 2.21 -32.64 44.69
CA ASN A 20 1.34 -32.76 43.52
C ASN A 20 0.86 -31.36 43.10
N ASN A 21 1.68 -30.65 42.33
CA ASN A 21 1.21 -29.56 41.50
C ASN A 21 0.85 -30.18 40.15
N GLU A 22 -0.36 -30.73 40.06
CA GLU A 22 -0.99 -30.84 38.75
C GLU A 22 -1.00 -29.42 38.15
N PRO A 23 -0.50 -29.20 36.93
CA PRO A 23 -0.82 -27.97 36.25
C PRO A 23 -2.33 -27.97 36.10
N SER A 24 -3.01 -27.10 36.85
CA SER A 24 -4.42 -26.81 36.65
C SER A 24 -4.56 -26.47 35.17
N SER A 25 -5.06 -27.43 34.40
CA SER A 25 -5.49 -27.27 33.03
C SER A 25 -6.73 -26.38 33.05
N ALA A 26 -6.51 -25.08 33.30
CA ALA A 26 -7.46 -24.08 32.86
C ALA A 26 -7.69 -24.36 31.37
N PRO A 27 -8.92 -24.62 30.93
CA PRO A 27 -9.16 -24.80 29.52
C PRO A 27 -8.71 -23.48 28.87
N LEU A 28 -7.76 -23.58 27.94
CA LEU A 28 -7.60 -22.54 26.92
C LEU A 28 -9.00 -22.42 26.33
N ALA A 29 -9.70 -21.35 26.67
CA ALA A 29 -11.00 -21.07 26.10
C ALA A 29 -10.76 -20.98 24.60
N GLU A 30 -11.12 -22.03 23.87
CA GLU A 30 -11.18 -21.98 22.42
C GLU A 30 -12.10 -20.81 22.10
N MET A 31 -11.51 -19.74 21.62
CA MET A 31 -12.24 -18.58 21.13
C MET A 31 -13.01 -19.08 19.90
N LYS A 32 -14.25 -19.52 20.13
CA LYS A 32 -15.17 -19.94 19.08
C LYS A 32 -15.57 -18.69 18.31
N VAL A 33 -14.71 -18.27 17.39
CA VAL A 33 -15.05 -17.23 16.44
C VAL A 33 -16.08 -17.86 15.50
N SER A 34 -17.31 -17.36 15.53
CA SER A 34 -18.34 -17.83 14.61
C SER A 34 -17.98 -17.38 13.19
N GLU A 35 -18.39 -18.16 12.19
CA GLU A 35 -18.14 -17.82 10.79
C GLU A 35 -18.74 -16.45 10.42
N GLU A 36 -19.86 -16.09 11.05
CA GLU A 36 -20.49 -14.78 10.89
C GLU A 36 -19.65 -13.64 11.46
N GLN A 37 -18.87 -13.89 12.53
CA GLN A 37 -17.95 -12.91 13.08
C GLN A 37 -16.78 -12.66 12.11
N VAL A 38 -16.20 -13.72 11.55
CA VAL A 38 -15.13 -13.60 10.54
C VAL A 38 -15.62 -12.86 9.30
N GLN A 39 -16.83 -13.17 8.83
CA GLN A 39 -17.42 -12.48 7.68
C GLN A 39 -17.70 -11.00 7.98
N ARG A 40 -18.11 -10.67 9.20
CA ARG A 40 -18.32 -9.28 9.63
C ARG A 40 -16.99 -8.53 9.69
N ASP A 41 -15.97 -9.12 10.29
CA ASP A 41 -14.65 -8.52 10.43
C ASP A 41 -13.99 -8.33 9.06
N TYR A 42 -14.15 -9.29 8.14
CA TYR A 42 -13.69 -9.17 6.76
C TYR A 42 -14.39 -8.02 6.02
N LYS A 43 -15.72 -7.88 6.15
CA LYS A 43 -16.47 -6.76 5.55
C LYS A 43 -16.05 -5.42 6.13
N ASN A 44 -15.81 -5.35 7.44
CA ASN A 44 -15.33 -4.13 8.08
C ASN A 44 -13.93 -3.77 7.60
N LEU A 45 -13.02 -4.74 7.49
CA LEU A 45 -11.67 -4.51 6.97
C LEU A 45 -11.68 -4.03 5.51
N ILE A 46 -12.56 -4.57 4.66
CA ILE A 46 -12.76 -4.07 3.29
C ILE A 46 -13.25 -2.62 3.30
N ALA A 47 -14.23 -2.30 4.14
CA ALA A 47 -14.77 -0.94 4.24
C ALA A 47 -13.73 0.06 4.77
N GLU A 48 -12.87 -0.36 5.70
CA GLU A 48 -11.74 0.41 6.21
C GLU A 48 -10.68 0.62 5.12
N LEU A 49 -10.33 -0.43 4.37
CA LEU A 49 -9.38 -0.33 3.24
C LEU A 49 -9.93 0.54 2.10
N ASP A 50 -11.23 0.48 1.79
CA ASP A 50 -11.87 1.36 0.81
C ASP A 50 -11.84 2.83 1.27
N GLN A 51 -11.93 3.09 2.58
CA GLN A 51 -11.78 4.44 3.14
C GLN A 51 -10.32 4.92 3.13
N GLU A 52 -9.36 4.05 3.44
CA GLU A 52 -7.92 4.36 3.41
C GLU A 52 -7.35 4.48 1.98
N SER A 53 -8.01 3.88 0.99
CA SER A 53 -7.58 3.93 -0.43
C SER A 53 -8.04 5.19 -1.17
N PHE A 54 -8.96 5.99 -0.63
CA PHE A 54 -9.64 7.04 -1.43
C PHE A 54 -9.98 8.35 -0.69
N SER A 55 -9.24 8.71 0.36
CA SER A 55 -9.35 10.05 0.98
C SER A 55 -8.06 10.86 0.91
N GLN A 56 -7.23 10.63 -0.10
CA GLN A 56 -6.37 11.71 -0.55
C GLN A 56 -7.24 12.55 -1.49
N GLU A 57 -7.82 13.64 -0.96
CA GLU A 57 -8.23 14.80 -1.75
C GLU A 57 -6.98 15.29 -2.50
N THR A 58 -6.60 14.54 -3.53
CA THR A 58 -5.60 14.97 -4.48
C THR A 58 -6.34 15.95 -5.36
N GLU A 59 -6.16 17.23 -5.07
CA GLU A 59 -6.41 18.31 -6.02
C GLU A 59 -6.09 17.78 -7.42
N PRO A 60 -7.03 17.85 -8.38
CA PRO A 60 -6.80 17.32 -9.70
C PRO A 60 -5.50 17.91 -10.22
N LEU A 61 -4.56 17.03 -10.58
CA LEU A 61 -3.25 17.47 -11.03
C LEU A 61 -3.42 18.17 -12.37
N ASN A 62 -3.49 19.49 -12.30
CA ASN A 62 -3.75 20.34 -13.45
C ASN A 62 -2.41 20.77 -14.06
N PHE A 63 -2.09 20.20 -15.22
CA PHE A 63 -0.99 20.72 -16.04
C PHE A 63 -1.29 22.13 -16.51
N ALA A 64 -0.24 22.89 -16.82
CA ALA A 64 -0.35 24.26 -17.30
C ALA A 64 -1.41 24.41 -18.43
N PRO A 65 -2.30 25.41 -18.36
CA PRO A 65 -3.32 25.63 -19.40
C PRO A 65 -2.76 25.92 -20.79
N SER A 66 -1.49 26.31 -20.88
CA SER A 66 -0.80 26.61 -22.13
C SER A 66 -0.41 25.36 -22.93
N LEU A 67 -0.27 24.20 -22.28
CA LEU A 67 0.11 22.95 -22.96
C LEU A 67 -0.98 22.49 -23.92
N GLY A 68 -0.61 22.22 -25.16
CA GLY A 68 -1.53 21.81 -26.22
C GLY A 68 -2.40 22.94 -26.78
N SER A 69 -2.23 24.18 -26.30
CA SER A 69 -3.02 25.34 -26.77
C SER A 69 -2.75 25.70 -28.24
N THR A 70 -1.60 25.27 -28.78
CA THR A 70 -1.20 25.48 -30.17
C THR A 70 -1.87 24.52 -31.16
N LEU A 71 -2.49 23.44 -30.66
CA LEU A 71 -3.22 22.46 -31.47
C LEU A 71 -4.62 22.99 -31.78
N TYR A 72 -4.94 23.17 -33.06
CA TYR A 72 -6.27 23.64 -33.53
C TYR A 72 -7.07 22.57 -34.27
N VAL A 73 -6.42 21.50 -34.76
CA VAL A 73 -7.13 20.32 -35.28
C VAL A 73 -7.75 19.55 -34.11
N GLU A 74 -9.08 19.46 -34.10
CA GLU A 74 -9.88 18.90 -33.00
C GLU A 74 -9.46 17.47 -32.63
N ALA A 75 -9.21 16.61 -33.63
CA ALA A 75 -8.77 15.23 -33.40
C ALA A 75 -7.41 15.15 -32.68
N LEU A 76 -6.48 16.06 -32.99
CA LEU A 76 -5.16 16.09 -32.37
C LEU A 76 -5.23 16.65 -30.95
N ARG A 77 -6.05 17.69 -30.74
CA ARG A 77 -6.33 18.24 -29.41
C ARG A 77 -6.98 17.19 -28.49
N ALA A 78 -7.95 16.44 -28.98
CA ALA A 78 -8.61 15.39 -28.20
C ALA A 78 -7.62 14.28 -27.78
N ARG A 79 -6.70 13.89 -28.67
CA ARG A 79 -5.62 12.95 -28.34
C ARG A 79 -4.69 13.49 -27.26
N PHE A 80 -4.30 14.76 -27.37
CA PHE A 80 -3.43 15.41 -26.40
C PHE A 80 -4.07 15.45 -25.00
N GLU A 81 -5.33 15.87 -24.90
CA GLU A 81 -6.06 15.94 -23.63
C GLU A 81 -6.25 14.56 -23.00
N GLY A 82 -6.53 13.52 -23.82
CA GLY A 82 -6.62 12.15 -23.31
C GLY A 82 -5.32 11.65 -22.67
N VAL A 83 -4.17 12.00 -23.26
CA VAL A 83 -2.87 11.64 -22.67
C VAL A 83 -2.55 12.47 -21.43
N LYS A 84 -2.88 13.76 -21.44
CA LYS A 84 -2.74 14.65 -20.27
C LYS A 84 -3.54 14.13 -19.08
N GLU A 85 -4.77 13.67 -19.29
CA GLU A 85 -5.59 13.04 -18.24
C GLU A 85 -4.97 11.73 -17.72
N ASN A 86 -4.46 10.89 -18.64
CA ASN A 86 -3.81 9.64 -18.26
C ASN A 86 -2.53 9.87 -17.44
N LEU A 87 -1.68 10.82 -17.86
CA LEU A 87 -0.48 11.19 -17.11
C LEU A 87 -0.82 11.75 -15.72
N GLY A 88 -1.92 12.49 -15.60
CA GLY A 88 -2.44 12.90 -14.29
C GLY A 88 -2.68 11.70 -13.37
N ARG A 89 -3.33 10.64 -13.87
CA ARG A 89 -3.53 9.39 -13.13
C ARG A 89 -2.22 8.68 -12.82
N GLU A 90 -1.29 8.64 -13.77
CA GLU A 90 0.01 7.99 -13.58
C GLU A 90 0.83 8.66 -12.47
N ILE A 91 0.83 10.00 -12.41
CA ILE A 91 1.49 10.75 -11.34
C ILE A 91 0.86 10.45 -9.99
N LEU A 92 -0.47 10.43 -9.90
CA LEU A 92 -1.18 10.11 -8.66
C LEU A 92 -0.89 8.69 -8.19
N SER A 93 -0.70 7.74 -9.11
CA SER A 93 -0.30 6.36 -8.80
C SER A 93 1.21 6.18 -8.54
N GLY A 94 2.01 7.25 -8.66
CA GLY A 94 3.47 7.20 -8.52
C GLY A 94 4.20 6.47 -9.66
N MET A 95 3.57 6.27 -10.83
CA MET A 95 4.19 5.62 -11.99
C MET A 95 5.16 6.54 -12.75
N CYS A 96 4.91 7.85 -12.74
CA CYS A 96 5.81 8.85 -13.31
C CYS A 96 5.86 10.12 -12.46
N THR A 97 6.92 10.91 -12.63
CA THR A 97 7.05 12.21 -11.98
C THR A 97 6.37 13.31 -12.81
N VAL A 98 6.03 14.42 -12.14
CA VAL A 98 5.51 15.62 -12.80
C VAL A 98 6.43 16.09 -13.92
N GLU A 99 7.74 16.14 -13.68
CA GLU A 99 8.75 16.56 -14.68
C GLU A 99 8.79 15.63 -15.90
N GLN A 100 8.70 14.31 -15.69
CA GLN A 100 8.62 13.34 -16.78
C GLN A 100 7.37 13.55 -17.62
N ALA A 101 6.22 13.78 -16.98
CA ALA A 101 4.97 14.04 -17.67
C ALA A 101 5.00 15.36 -18.46
N TYR A 102 5.55 16.45 -17.90
CA TYR A 102 5.73 17.71 -18.63
C TYR A 102 6.62 17.53 -19.86
N THR A 103 7.77 16.88 -19.70
CA THR A 103 8.69 16.58 -20.80
C THR A 103 8.01 15.75 -21.89
N TYR A 104 7.19 14.77 -21.50
CA TYR A 104 6.42 13.97 -22.44
C TYR A 104 5.40 14.81 -23.20
N LEU A 105 4.61 15.63 -22.50
CA LEU A 105 3.58 16.47 -23.09
C LEU A 105 4.17 17.51 -24.06
N GLU A 106 5.29 18.13 -23.73
CA GLU A 106 5.99 19.06 -24.62
C GLU A 106 6.43 18.38 -25.93
N ASN A 107 7.04 17.19 -25.83
CA ASN A 107 7.45 16.41 -27.00
C ASN A 107 6.25 15.91 -27.82
N MET A 108 5.16 15.55 -27.14
CA MET A 108 3.92 15.15 -27.80
C MET A 108 3.30 16.33 -28.56
N GLU A 109 3.27 17.54 -27.98
CA GLU A 109 2.77 18.74 -28.65
C GLU A 109 3.56 19.04 -29.92
N ILE A 110 4.89 18.96 -29.89
CA ILE A 110 5.75 19.10 -31.08
C ILE A 110 5.37 18.08 -32.15
N SER A 111 5.20 16.81 -31.77
CA SER A 111 4.87 15.73 -32.71
C SER A 111 3.49 15.94 -33.37
N LEU A 112 2.51 16.39 -32.59
CA LEU A 112 1.16 16.68 -33.08
C LEU A 112 1.13 17.95 -33.94
N LEU A 113 1.95 18.95 -33.66
CA LEU A 113 2.09 20.12 -34.51
C LEU A 113 2.61 19.75 -35.90
N LEU A 114 3.58 18.83 -35.99
CA LEU A 114 4.05 18.32 -37.29
C LEU A 114 2.94 17.57 -38.04
N GLU A 115 2.14 16.77 -37.35
CA GLU A 115 0.98 16.07 -37.93
C GLU A 115 -0.09 17.07 -38.43
N GLN A 116 -0.33 18.14 -37.68
CA GLN A 116 -1.24 19.23 -38.05
C GLN A 116 -0.82 19.94 -39.35
N GLU A 117 0.47 20.25 -39.51
CA GLU A 117 0.98 20.83 -40.76
C GLU A 117 0.78 19.88 -41.95
N LEU A 118 0.90 18.57 -41.74
CA LEU A 118 0.59 17.58 -42.77
C LEU A 118 -0.91 17.58 -43.12
N PHE A 119 -1.80 17.71 -42.14
CA PHE A 119 -3.25 17.87 -42.42
C PHE A 119 -3.52 19.09 -43.28
N LEU A 120 -2.91 20.24 -42.99
CA LEU A 120 -3.10 21.44 -43.79
C LEU A 120 -2.60 21.27 -45.22
N THR A 121 -1.41 20.70 -45.40
CA THR A 121 -0.82 20.54 -46.74
C THR A 121 -1.57 19.53 -47.62
N VAL A 122 -2.22 18.52 -47.04
CA VAL A 122 -3.02 17.53 -47.78
C VAL A 122 -4.43 18.04 -48.10
N THR A 123 -4.95 18.98 -47.31
CA THR A 123 -6.32 19.52 -47.47
C THR A 123 -6.39 20.88 -48.17
N SER A 124 -5.24 21.50 -48.46
CA SER A 124 -5.11 22.75 -49.23
C SER A 124 -5.00 22.48 -50.73
#